data_AF-A0A916EBX6-F1
#
_entry.id   AF-A0A916EBX6-F1
#
_cell.length_a   1.000
_cell.length_b   1.000
_cell.length_c   1.000
_cell.angle_alpha   90.00
_cell.angle_beta   90.00
_cell.angle_gamma   90.00
#
_symmetry.space_group_name_H-M   'P 1'
#
loop_
_entity.id
_entity.type
_entity.pdbx_description
1 polymer ?
#
loop_
_entity_poly.entity_id
_entity_poly.type
_entity_poly.pdbx_seq_one_letter_code
_entity_poly.pdbx_strand_id
1 'polypeptide(L)'
;MVKTKELSNFERGRIIGLHEAGDSEKTISRKTGYEKTTIHNIITKYHKTAEKMQKEFIESTGKEVSKSTVKRTLYEIGYHSHAALSKPLISEPNRLIRLSWACERRSWTINDWKKVVWSDESRFTLFQKQFEEENGEYFFQQDNAPIHTNLKIRTFMEDVMITQLPWPGQSPDLNPIEHMWDELECRIRTRTNSPKNLEELELLLQECWSQIQREVYQKLGESMNHRVIAIIKARGYLTRY
;
A
#
# COMPACT_ATOMS: atom_id res chain seq x y z
N MET A 1 49.92 -4.70 2.43
CA MET A 1 48.48 -4.48 2.17
C MET A 1 47.68 -5.35 3.12
N VAL A 2 46.87 -4.75 4.00
CA VAL A 2 46.01 -5.49 4.92
C VAL A 2 44.95 -6.21 4.09
N LYS A 3 44.88 -7.54 4.15
CA LYS A 3 43.83 -8.31 3.47
C LYS A 3 42.48 -7.90 4.03
N THR A 4 41.60 -7.34 3.19
CA THR A 4 40.21 -7.04 3.55
C THR A 4 39.54 -8.34 4.00
N LYS A 5 39.05 -8.39 5.24
CA LYS A 5 38.39 -9.58 5.78
C LYS A 5 37.10 -9.82 5.00
N GLU A 6 37.05 -10.90 4.21
CA GLU A 6 35.82 -11.28 3.51
C GLU A 6 34.74 -11.67 4.53
N LEU A 7 33.55 -11.07 4.40
CA LEU A 7 32.40 -11.44 5.23
C LEU A 7 31.98 -12.88 4.94
N SER A 8 31.59 -13.63 5.96
CA SER A 8 31.01 -14.97 5.81
C SER A 8 29.62 -14.92 5.15
N ASN A 9 29.17 -16.06 4.63
CA ASN A 9 27.82 -16.20 4.06
C ASN A 9 26.72 -15.89 5.10
N PHE A 10 26.95 -16.24 6.37
CA PHE A 10 26.04 -15.93 7.45
C PHE A 10 25.93 -14.41 7.71
N GLU A 11 27.07 -13.70 7.71
CA GLU A 11 27.09 -12.24 7.91
C GLU A 11 26.45 -11.49 6.74
N ARG A 12 26.66 -11.95 5.51
CA ARG A 12 25.96 -11.43 4.32
C ARG A 12 24.45 -11.67 4.43
N GLY A 13 24.04 -12.89 4.82
CA GLY A 13 22.63 -13.23 5.04
C GLY A 13 21.97 -12.38 6.12
N ARG A 14 22.68 -12.06 7.21
CA ARG A 14 22.18 -11.16 8.26
C ARG A 14 21.91 -9.74 7.76
N ILE A 15 22.81 -9.21 6.92
CA ILE A 15 22.66 -7.87 6.31
C ILE A 15 21.44 -7.84 5.37
N ILE A 16 21.31 -8.88 4.55
CA ILE A 16 20.18 -9.06 3.63
C ILE A 16 18.86 -9.15 4.40
N GLY A 17 18.77 -10.00 5.43
CA GLY A 17 17.54 -10.17 6.21
C GLY A 17 17.10 -8.88 6.91
N LEU A 18 18.04 -8.04 7.36
CA LEU A 18 17.72 -6.71 7.91
C LEU A 18 17.21 -5.74 6.83
N HIS A 19 17.76 -5.82 5.62
CA HIS A 19 17.30 -5.04 4.48
C HIS A 19 15.89 -5.44 4.04
N GLU A 20 15.60 -6.75 3.93
CA GLU A 20 14.27 -7.26 3.62
C GLU A 20 13.23 -6.95 4.72
N ALA A 21 13.69 -6.82 5.97
CA ALA A 21 12.87 -6.32 7.08
C ALA A 21 12.61 -4.80 7.03
N GLY A 22 13.09 -4.10 6.00
CA GLY A 22 12.84 -2.68 5.75
C GLY A 22 13.81 -1.72 6.44
N ASP A 23 14.90 -2.20 7.06
CA ASP A 23 15.91 -1.32 7.63
C ASP A 23 16.67 -0.57 6.53
N SER A 24 16.84 0.75 6.71
CA SER A 24 17.72 1.53 5.83
C SER A 24 19.18 1.11 5.99
N GLU A 25 20.01 1.26 4.94
CA GLU A 25 21.44 0.93 4.98
C GLU A 25 22.18 1.57 6.18
N LYS A 26 21.75 2.78 6.57
CA LYS A 26 22.27 3.49 7.75
C LYS A 26 21.90 2.77 9.06
N THR A 27 20.67 2.27 9.16
CA THR A 27 20.20 1.48 10.30
C THR A 27 20.91 0.13 10.36
N ILE A 28 21.10 -0.54 9.22
CA ILE A 28 21.83 -1.81 9.14
C ILE A 28 23.29 -1.62 9.53
N SER A 29 23.92 -0.52 9.12
CA SER A 29 25.30 -0.17 9.51
C SER A 29 25.42 -0.05 11.02
N ARG A 30 24.50 0.67 11.66
CA ARG A 30 24.45 0.78 13.12
C ARG A 30 24.19 -0.56 13.83
N LYS A 31 23.32 -1.42 13.29
CA LYS A 31 22.98 -2.73 13.89
C LYS A 31 24.08 -3.77 13.72
N THR A 32 24.79 -3.73 12.60
CA THR A 32 25.77 -4.78 12.24
C THR A 32 27.22 -4.38 12.48
N GLY A 33 27.48 -3.08 12.64
CA GLY A 33 28.83 -2.51 12.77
C GLY A 33 29.59 -2.42 11.45
N TYR A 34 28.99 -2.80 10.32
CA TYR A 34 29.61 -2.74 9.01
C TYR A 34 29.47 -1.37 8.36
N GLU A 35 30.49 -0.98 7.60
CA GLU A 35 30.48 0.24 6.79
C GLU A 35 29.29 0.26 5.83
N LYS A 36 28.67 1.43 5.68
CA LYS A 36 27.49 1.60 4.81
C LYS A 36 27.77 1.18 3.37
N THR A 37 28.98 1.44 2.87
CA THR A 37 29.43 1.02 1.53
C THR A 37 29.47 -0.50 1.36
N THR A 38 29.85 -1.23 2.41
CA THR A 38 29.87 -2.70 2.41
C THR A 38 28.45 -3.26 2.37
N ILE A 39 27.55 -2.66 3.15
CA ILE A 39 26.13 -3.01 3.17
C ILE A 39 25.47 -2.72 1.82
N HIS A 40 25.71 -1.53 1.26
CA HIS A 40 25.24 -1.15 -0.08
C HIS A 40 25.68 -2.19 -1.11
N ASN A 41 26.98 -2.52 -1.16
CA ASN A 41 27.50 -3.51 -2.10
C ASN A 41 26.88 -4.90 -1.92
N ILE A 42 26.53 -5.31 -0.70
CA ILE A 42 25.86 -6.60 -0.43
C ILE A 42 24.40 -6.55 -0.89
N ILE A 43 23.67 -5.48 -0.60
CA ILE A 43 22.27 -5.29 -1.00
C ILE A 43 22.14 -5.18 -2.52
N THR A 44 22.97 -4.36 -3.18
CA THR A 44 22.98 -4.23 -4.65
C THR A 44 23.33 -5.55 -5.32
N LYS A 45 24.18 -6.38 -4.69
CA LYS A 45 24.49 -7.73 -5.17
C LYS A 45 23.37 -8.74 -4.86
N TYR A 46 22.53 -8.50 -3.87
CA TYR A 46 21.50 -9.44 -3.44
C TYR A 46 20.34 -9.54 -4.44
N HIS A 47 20.01 -8.46 -5.15
CA HIS A 47 19.11 -8.50 -6.30
C HIS A 47 19.78 -9.24 -7.47
N LYS A 48 19.71 -10.58 -7.44
CA LYS A 48 20.25 -11.42 -8.51
C LYS A 48 19.38 -11.26 -9.76
N THR A 49 19.88 -10.47 -10.70
CA THR A 49 19.33 -10.42 -12.06
C THR A 49 19.66 -11.71 -12.80
N ALA A 50 18.89 -12.03 -13.84
CA ALA A 50 19.19 -13.16 -14.73
C ALA A 50 20.63 -13.10 -15.30
N GLU A 51 21.19 -11.89 -15.46
CA GLU A 51 22.57 -11.68 -15.90
C GLU A 51 23.60 -12.11 -14.86
N LYS A 52 23.30 -11.86 -13.58
CA LYS A 52 24.18 -12.27 -12.50
C LYS A 52 24.13 -13.78 -12.28
N MET A 53 22.94 -14.38 -12.38
CA MET A 53 22.78 -15.85 -12.35
C MET A 53 23.49 -16.53 -13.53
N GLN A 54 23.45 -15.93 -14.72
CA GLN A 54 24.19 -16.41 -15.89
C GLN A 54 25.70 -16.43 -15.62
N LYS A 55 26.28 -15.33 -15.09
CA LYS A 55 27.71 -15.26 -14.77
C LYS A 55 28.12 -16.29 -13.72
N GLU A 56 27.37 -16.39 -12.62
CA GLU A 56 27.63 -17.38 -11.56
C GLU A 56 27.52 -18.82 -12.08
N PHE A 57 26.60 -19.11 -13.01
CA PHE A 57 26.48 -20.42 -13.65
C PHE A 57 27.67 -20.74 -14.57
N ILE A 58 28.11 -19.78 -15.38
CA ILE A 58 29.28 -19.94 -16.26
C ILE A 58 30.55 -20.15 -15.42
N GLU A 59 30.74 -19.38 -14.35
CA GLU A 59 31.88 -19.49 -13.44
C GLU A 59 31.91 -20.83 -12.70
N SER A 60 30.75 -21.40 -12.35
CA SER A 60 30.67 -22.65 -11.58
C SER A 60 30.71 -23.93 -12.45
N THR A 61 30.25 -23.87 -13.69
CA THR A 61 30.11 -25.05 -14.56
C THR A 61 31.02 -25.03 -15.79
N GLY A 62 31.63 -23.89 -16.10
CA GLY A 62 32.44 -23.68 -17.30
C GLY A 62 31.64 -23.70 -18.61
N LYS A 63 30.32 -23.83 -18.55
CA LYS A 63 29.44 -23.92 -19.72
C LYS A 63 28.82 -22.58 -20.02
N GLU A 64 28.98 -22.11 -21.25
CA GLU A 64 28.34 -20.90 -21.73
C GLU A 64 26.83 -21.11 -21.89
N VAL A 65 26.04 -20.31 -21.19
CA VAL A 65 24.57 -20.30 -21.30
C VAL A 65 24.08 -18.88 -21.53
N SER A 66 23.01 -18.70 -22.30
CA SER A 66 22.44 -17.38 -22.56
C SER A 66 21.52 -16.91 -21.41
N LYS A 67 21.40 -15.59 -21.22
CA LYS A 67 20.43 -14.96 -20.29
C LYS A 67 19.01 -15.50 -20.50
N SER A 68 18.62 -15.72 -21.77
CA SER A 68 17.30 -16.24 -22.15
C SER A 68 17.10 -17.68 -21.68
N THR A 69 18.15 -18.50 -21.67
CA THR A 69 18.09 -19.87 -21.14
C THR A 69 17.85 -19.86 -19.63
N VAL A 70 18.57 -19.00 -18.90
CA VAL A 70 18.36 -18.80 -17.45
C VAL A 70 16.93 -18.36 -17.15
N LYS A 71 16.41 -17.36 -17.89
CA LYS A 71 15.03 -16.90 -17.73
C LYS A 71 14.01 -18.01 -18.03
N ARG A 72 14.18 -18.75 -19.12
CA ARG A 72 13.26 -19.83 -19.51
C ARG A 72 13.21 -20.94 -18.46
N THR A 73 14.37 -21.38 -17.97
CA THR A 73 14.42 -22.39 -16.90
C THR A 73 13.72 -21.90 -15.64
N LEU A 74 13.96 -20.65 -15.21
CA LEU A 74 13.26 -20.05 -14.07
C LEU A 74 11.73 -20.04 -14.27
N TYR A 75 11.26 -19.72 -15.47
CA TYR A 75 9.84 -19.79 -15.81
C TYR A 75 9.30 -21.23 -15.77
N GLU A 76 10.03 -22.22 -16.30
CA GLU A 76 9.64 -23.64 -16.28
C GLU A 76 9.55 -24.21 -14.85
N ILE A 77 10.41 -23.75 -13.94
CA ILE A 77 10.36 -24.12 -12.52
C ILE A 77 9.39 -23.25 -11.69
N GLY A 78 8.57 -22.41 -12.34
CA GLY A 78 7.49 -21.64 -11.71
C GLY A 78 7.90 -20.29 -11.12
N TYR A 79 9.12 -19.81 -11.37
CA TYR A 79 9.56 -18.47 -10.95
C TYR A 79 9.34 -17.45 -12.06
N HIS A 80 8.28 -16.67 -11.92
CA HIS A 80 7.94 -15.57 -12.81
C HIS A 80 8.49 -14.25 -12.29
N SER A 81 8.98 -13.39 -13.19
CA SER A 81 9.37 -12.03 -12.82
C SER A 81 8.12 -11.17 -12.67
N HIS A 82 7.90 -10.61 -11.48
CA HIS A 82 6.87 -9.61 -11.21
C HIS A 82 7.52 -8.31 -10.76
N ALA A 83 6.99 -7.18 -11.22
CA ALA A 83 7.31 -5.89 -10.63
C ALA A 83 6.74 -5.87 -9.20
N ALA A 84 7.57 -5.59 -8.20
CA ALA A 84 7.08 -5.40 -6.85
C ALA A 84 6.18 -4.16 -6.82
N LEU A 85 4.94 -4.32 -6.34
CA LEU A 85 4.03 -3.18 -6.13
C LEU A 85 4.68 -2.20 -5.14
N SER A 86 4.75 -0.92 -5.51
CA SER A 86 5.17 0.16 -4.62
C SER A 86 4.15 0.26 -3.48
N LYS A 87 4.51 -0.21 -2.28
CA LYS A 87 3.67 -0.06 -1.09
C LYS A 87 3.90 1.33 -0.53
N PRO A 88 2.86 2.17 -0.36
CA PRO A 88 3.01 3.42 0.38
C PRO A 88 3.72 3.15 1.72
N LEU A 89 4.81 3.86 1.98
CA LEU A 89 5.58 3.68 3.20
C LEU A 89 4.76 4.23 4.38
N ILE A 90 4.16 3.35 5.17
CA ILE A 90 3.58 3.72 6.47
C ILE A 90 4.73 4.04 7.42
N SER A 91 4.75 5.25 7.96
CA SER A 91 5.73 5.63 8.98
C SER A 91 5.57 4.79 10.24
N GLU A 92 6.67 4.46 10.93
CA GLU A 92 6.60 3.69 12.19
C GLU A 92 5.66 4.30 13.25
N PRO A 93 5.60 5.64 13.44
CA PRO A 93 4.59 6.25 14.30
C PRO A 93 3.16 5.94 13.86
N ASN A 94 2.85 6.10 12.56
CA ASN A 94 1.51 5.83 12.03
C ASN A 94 1.14 4.35 12.13
N ARG A 95 2.11 3.45 11.92
CA ARG A 95 1.94 2.00 12.10
C ARG A 95 1.50 1.66 13.53
N LEU A 96 2.09 2.30 14.54
CA LEU A 96 1.73 2.09 15.94
C LEU A 96 0.34 2.65 16.26
N ILE A 97 0.00 3.83 15.74
CA ILE A 97 -1.34 4.43 15.90
C ILE A 97 -2.40 3.51 15.26
N ARG A 98 -2.16 3.01 14.04
CA ARG A 98 -3.02 2.03 13.37
C ARG A 98 -3.23 0.76 14.18
N LEU A 99 -2.13 0.22 14.74
CA LEU A 99 -2.20 -0.99 15.55
C LEU A 99 -2.97 -0.76 16.85
N SER A 100 -2.73 0.35 17.56
CA SER A 100 -3.48 0.71 18.77
C SER A 100 -4.96 0.85 18.48
N TRP A 101 -5.31 1.62 17.44
CA TRP A 101 -6.67 1.86 17.01
C TRP A 101 -7.44 0.56 16.73
N ALA A 102 -6.81 -0.37 16.02
CA ALA A 102 -7.38 -1.67 15.69
C ALA A 102 -7.53 -2.56 16.95
N CYS A 103 -6.54 -2.56 17.84
CA CYS A 103 -6.60 -3.30 19.10
C CYS A 103 -7.74 -2.81 20.01
N GLU A 104 -7.91 -1.50 20.16
CA GLU A 104 -8.99 -0.87 20.94
C GLU A 104 -10.39 -1.26 20.43
N ARG A 105 -10.53 -1.47 19.12
CA ARG A 105 -11.81 -1.78 18.45
C ARG A 105 -11.96 -3.25 18.11
N ARG A 106 -11.07 -4.12 18.60
CA ARG A 106 -11.10 -5.56 18.32
C ARG A 106 -12.39 -6.24 18.77
N SER A 107 -12.99 -5.76 19.86
CA SER A 107 -14.23 -6.30 20.43
C SER A 107 -15.50 -5.60 19.94
N TRP A 108 -15.39 -4.65 19.00
CA TRP A 108 -16.56 -3.95 18.48
C TRP A 108 -17.46 -4.89 17.67
N THR A 109 -18.76 -4.76 17.85
CA THR A 109 -19.76 -5.53 17.12
C THR A 109 -20.19 -4.80 15.85
N ILE A 110 -20.87 -5.51 14.94
CA ILE A 110 -21.48 -4.89 13.75
C ILE A 110 -22.43 -3.75 14.16
N ASN A 111 -23.13 -3.87 15.29
CA ASN A 111 -24.03 -2.82 15.78
C ASN A 111 -23.29 -1.57 16.26
N ASP A 112 -22.04 -1.70 16.70
CA ASP A 112 -21.20 -0.55 17.05
C ASP A 112 -20.71 0.15 15.78
N TRP A 113 -20.30 -0.61 14.77
CA TRP A 113 -19.92 -0.05 13.46
C TRP A 113 -21.08 0.62 12.72
N LYS A 114 -22.31 0.13 12.88
CA LYS A 114 -23.53 0.76 12.33
C LYS A 114 -23.83 2.14 12.90
N LYS A 115 -23.24 2.51 14.04
CA LYS A 115 -23.36 3.84 14.64
C LYS A 115 -22.31 4.81 14.10
N VAL A 116 -21.32 4.33 13.35
CA VAL A 116 -20.26 5.16 12.77
C VAL A 116 -20.74 5.74 11.44
N VAL A 117 -20.66 7.06 11.32
CA VAL A 117 -20.86 7.77 10.06
C VAL A 117 -19.50 7.93 9.39
N TRP A 118 -19.38 7.44 8.16
CA TRP A 118 -18.15 7.48 7.36
C TRP A 118 -18.23 8.64 6.36
N SER A 119 -17.16 9.42 6.25
CA SER A 119 -17.07 10.55 5.32
C SER A 119 -15.63 10.67 4.82
N ASP A 120 -15.48 11.03 3.55
CA ASP A 120 -14.20 11.35 2.90
C ASP A 120 -14.46 12.10 1.60
N GLU A 121 -13.43 12.69 1.00
CA GLU A 121 -13.52 13.36 -0.29
C GLU A 121 -12.82 12.54 -1.38
N SER A 122 -13.52 12.30 -2.50
CA SER A 122 -12.92 11.74 -3.73
C SER A 122 -13.01 12.70 -4.90
N ARG A 123 -12.14 12.51 -5.90
CA ARG A 123 -12.05 13.37 -7.08
C ARG A 123 -12.48 12.63 -8.34
N PHE A 124 -13.61 13.03 -8.89
CA PHE A 124 -14.10 12.57 -10.19
C PHE A 124 -13.68 13.53 -11.30
N THR A 125 -13.25 12.99 -12.45
CA THR A 125 -12.79 13.79 -13.60
C THR A 125 -13.68 13.58 -14.81
N LEU A 126 -14.02 14.68 -15.50
CA LEU A 126 -14.89 14.69 -16.68
C LEU A 126 -14.37 13.82 -17.84
N PHE A 127 -13.06 13.87 -18.06
CA PHE A 127 -12.38 12.98 -18.99
C PHE A 127 -11.70 11.90 -18.17
N GLN A 128 -12.26 10.68 -18.17
CA GLN A 128 -11.44 9.51 -17.85
C GLN A 128 -10.33 9.50 -18.89
N LYS A 129 -9.11 9.89 -18.51
CA LYS A 129 -7.94 9.45 -19.26
C LYS A 129 -8.02 7.93 -19.22
N GLN A 130 -8.39 7.31 -20.34
CA GLN A 130 -7.94 5.96 -20.61
C GLN A 130 -6.42 6.06 -20.47
N PHE A 131 -5.89 5.54 -19.37
CA PHE A 131 -4.46 5.39 -19.23
C PHE A 131 -4.06 4.34 -20.26
N GLU A 132 -3.80 4.77 -21.49
CA GLU A 132 -2.90 4.03 -22.37
C GLU A 132 -1.56 4.02 -21.64
N GLU A 133 -1.04 2.80 -21.42
CA GLU A 133 0.24 2.55 -20.78
C GLU A 133 1.38 3.15 -21.63
N GLU A 134 1.64 4.44 -21.47
CA GLU A 134 2.87 5.07 -21.94
C GLU A 134 3.77 5.40 -20.76
N ASN A 135 4.99 4.86 -20.84
CA ASN A 135 6.07 4.97 -19.87
C ASN A 135 6.33 6.41 -19.42
N GLY A 136 5.81 6.78 -18.26
CA GLY A 136 6.12 8.02 -17.56
C GLY A 136 5.92 7.84 -16.06
N GLU A 137 6.97 8.10 -15.27
CA GLU A 137 6.88 8.12 -13.81
C GLU A 137 5.94 9.26 -13.37
N TYR A 138 4.79 8.90 -12.80
CA TYR A 138 3.92 9.82 -12.08
C TYR A 138 3.91 9.44 -10.60
N PHE A 139 4.19 10.42 -9.74
CA PHE A 139 3.99 10.31 -8.30
C PHE A 139 2.75 11.10 -7.91
N PHE A 140 1.73 10.40 -7.41
CA PHE A 140 0.56 10.99 -6.75
C PHE A 140 0.54 10.53 -5.29
N GLN A 141 0.38 11.47 -4.36
CA GLN A 141 0.39 11.24 -2.92
C GLN A 141 -0.76 12.01 -2.28
N GLN A 142 -1.48 11.37 -1.35
CA GLN A 142 -2.46 12.04 -0.47
C GLN A 142 -2.38 11.57 0.99
N ASP A 143 -3.11 12.32 1.80
CA ASP A 143 -3.38 12.37 3.24
C ASP A 143 -2.29 12.88 4.20
N ASN A 144 -2.53 14.14 4.64
CA ASN A 144 -2.46 14.57 6.06
C ASN A 144 -3.28 15.89 6.24
N ALA A 145 -4.56 15.92 5.84
CA ALA A 145 -5.29 17.18 5.62
C ALA A 145 -5.61 17.94 6.94
N PRO A 146 -5.04 19.14 7.18
CA PRO A 146 -5.27 19.93 8.42
C PRO A 146 -6.69 20.48 8.57
N ILE A 147 -7.51 20.39 7.50
CA ILE A 147 -8.82 21.03 7.42
C ILE A 147 -9.81 20.45 8.44
N HIS A 148 -9.71 19.16 8.78
CA HIS A 148 -10.56 18.53 9.82
C HIS A 148 -10.13 18.87 11.25
N THR A 149 -9.01 19.59 11.44
CA THR A 149 -8.50 20.00 12.77
C THR A 149 -8.87 21.47 13.09
N ASN A 150 -9.64 22.13 12.24
CA ASN A 150 -10.03 23.53 12.41
C ASN A 150 -10.91 23.72 13.67
N LEU A 151 -10.60 24.72 14.49
CA LEU A 151 -11.31 25.05 15.73
C LEU A 151 -12.81 25.27 15.50
N LYS A 152 -13.20 25.88 14.37
CA LYS A 152 -14.61 26.11 14.02
C LYS A 152 -15.40 24.81 13.80
N ILE A 153 -14.74 23.79 13.23
CA ILE A 153 -15.36 22.48 12.99
C ILE A 153 -15.52 21.73 14.31
N ARG A 154 -14.54 21.84 15.23
CA ARG A 154 -14.64 21.27 16.57
C ARG A 154 -15.79 21.86 17.37
N THR A 155 -15.92 23.19 17.40
CA THR A 155 -17.03 23.86 18.09
C THR A 155 -18.38 23.47 17.49
N PHE A 156 -18.50 23.40 16.16
CA PHE A 156 -19.72 22.90 15.52
C PHE A 156 -20.05 21.46 15.92
N MET A 157 -19.06 20.55 15.91
CA MET A 157 -19.26 19.14 16.29
C MET A 157 -19.66 18.97 17.77
N GLU A 158 -19.10 19.79 18.66
CA GLU A 158 -19.49 19.87 20.07
C GLU A 158 -20.94 20.36 20.22
N ASP A 159 -21.33 21.41 19.47
CA ASP A 159 -22.68 21.97 19.49
C ASP A 159 -23.75 20.99 18.98
N VAL A 160 -23.41 20.13 18.01
CA VAL A 160 -24.32 19.09 17.48
C VAL A 160 -24.21 17.74 18.21
N MET A 161 -23.43 17.65 19.29
CA MET A 161 -23.19 16.43 20.09
C MET A 161 -22.64 15.24 19.27
N ILE A 162 -21.87 15.49 18.21
CA ILE A 162 -21.23 14.44 17.41
C ILE A 162 -19.88 14.09 18.06
N THR A 163 -19.74 12.85 18.54
CA THR A 163 -18.46 12.35 19.05
C THR A 163 -17.56 11.94 17.88
N GLN A 164 -16.41 12.60 17.73
CA GLN A 164 -15.43 12.26 16.70
C GLN A 164 -14.75 10.93 17.03
N LEU A 165 -14.73 10.01 16.06
CA LEU A 165 -13.95 8.78 16.19
C LEU A 165 -12.46 9.11 16.02
N PRO A 166 -11.58 8.77 16.99
CA PRO A 166 -10.14 8.88 16.78
C PRO A 166 -9.75 8.08 15.54
N TRP A 167 -8.97 8.64 14.60
CA TRP A 167 -8.65 8.01 13.32
C TRP A 167 -7.13 7.95 13.08
N PRO A 168 -6.57 6.80 12.63
CA PRO A 168 -5.17 6.73 12.23
C PRO A 168 -4.98 7.34 10.83
N GLY A 169 -4.18 8.40 10.70
CA GLY A 169 -3.83 8.96 9.39
C GLY A 169 -3.16 7.94 8.46
N GLN A 170 -3.22 8.18 7.14
CA GLN A 170 -2.71 7.26 6.12
C GLN A 170 -3.32 5.85 6.21
N SER A 171 -4.64 5.79 6.42
CA SER A 171 -5.37 4.52 6.55
C SER A 171 -6.59 4.40 5.64
N PRO A 172 -6.42 4.54 4.31
CA PRO A 172 -7.53 4.35 3.37
C PRO A 172 -8.11 2.93 3.45
N ASP A 173 -7.27 1.92 3.74
CA ASP A 173 -7.69 0.53 3.91
C ASP A 173 -8.64 0.30 5.11
N LEU A 174 -8.68 1.25 6.05
CA LEU A 174 -9.65 1.27 7.15
C LEU A 174 -10.94 2.01 6.83
N ASN A 175 -10.97 2.87 5.81
CA ASN A 175 -12.12 3.70 5.49
C ASN A 175 -13.03 2.98 4.48
N PRO A 176 -14.21 2.47 4.87
CA PRO A 176 -15.08 1.74 3.95
C PRO A 176 -15.63 2.60 2.83
N ILE A 177 -15.61 3.93 2.97
CA ILE A 177 -16.08 4.84 1.92
C ILE A 177 -15.18 4.81 0.67
N GLU A 178 -13.93 4.39 0.78
CA GLU A 178 -13.07 4.16 -0.39
C GLU A 178 -13.67 3.09 -1.31
N HIS A 179 -14.24 2.04 -0.73
CA HIS A 179 -14.97 1.04 -1.51
C HIS A 179 -16.30 1.58 -2.09
N MET A 180 -16.89 2.60 -1.47
CA MET A 180 -18.06 3.29 -2.04
C MET A 180 -17.66 4.12 -3.25
N TRP A 181 -16.49 4.77 -3.21
CA TRP A 181 -15.94 5.49 -4.35
C TRP A 181 -15.60 4.54 -5.50
N ASP A 182 -14.98 3.40 -5.23
CA ASP A 182 -14.71 2.36 -6.23
C ASP A 182 -16.01 1.85 -6.89
N GLU A 183 -17.06 1.59 -6.09
CA GLU A 183 -18.38 1.17 -6.60
C GLU A 183 -19.01 2.26 -7.49
N LEU A 184 -18.90 3.53 -7.09
CA LEU A 184 -19.40 4.67 -7.87
C LEU A 184 -18.64 4.84 -9.19
N GLU A 185 -17.31 4.74 -9.16
CA GLU A 185 -16.47 4.78 -10.36
C GLU A 185 -16.78 3.62 -11.30
N CYS A 186 -16.94 2.41 -10.76
CA CYS A 186 -17.30 1.22 -11.55
C CYS A 186 -18.63 1.44 -12.28
N ARG A 187 -19.64 1.97 -11.59
CA ARG A 187 -20.94 2.31 -12.19
C ARG A 187 -20.81 3.33 -13.30
N ILE A 188 -20.10 4.43 -13.07
CA ILE A 188 -19.86 5.45 -14.09
C ILE A 188 -19.18 4.83 -15.32
N ARG A 189 -18.15 4.00 -15.11
CA ARG A 189 -17.43 3.33 -16.20
C ARG A 189 -18.30 2.36 -17.01
N THR A 190 -19.32 1.76 -16.39
CA THR A 190 -20.28 0.88 -17.09
C THR A 190 -21.36 1.63 -17.87
N ARG A 191 -21.50 2.96 -17.67
CA ARG A 191 -22.47 3.76 -18.42
C ARG A 191 -21.95 4.03 -19.83
N THR A 192 -22.87 4.01 -20.79
CA THR A 192 -22.57 4.31 -22.20
C THR A 192 -22.45 5.81 -22.47
N ASN A 193 -22.98 6.65 -21.58
CA ASN A 193 -23.02 8.09 -21.75
C ASN A 193 -21.90 8.72 -20.94
N SER A 194 -20.85 9.18 -21.62
CA SER A 194 -19.80 9.97 -21.00
C SER A 194 -20.28 11.41 -20.77
N PRO A 195 -20.15 11.95 -19.54
CA PRO A 195 -20.54 13.33 -19.27
C PRO A 195 -19.66 14.30 -20.05
N LYS A 196 -20.26 15.35 -20.63
CA LYS A 196 -19.55 16.32 -21.50
C LYS A 196 -19.20 17.63 -20.81
N ASN A 197 -19.81 17.89 -19.65
CA ASN A 197 -19.57 19.06 -18.81
C ASN A 197 -19.76 18.69 -17.33
N LEU A 198 -19.43 19.63 -16.44
CA LEU A 198 -19.49 19.42 -14.99
C LEU A 198 -20.90 19.15 -14.47
N GLU A 199 -21.93 19.76 -15.07
CA GLU A 199 -23.32 19.60 -14.65
C GLU A 199 -23.83 18.18 -14.98
N GLU A 200 -23.54 17.69 -16.18
CA GLU A 200 -23.83 16.31 -16.57
C GLU A 200 -23.08 15.31 -15.69
N LEU A 201 -21.83 15.59 -15.32
CA LEU A 201 -21.05 14.75 -14.40
C LEU A 201 -21.68 14.72 -13.01
N GLU A 202 -22.11 15.87 -12.49
CA GLU A 202 -22.77 15.97 -11.19
C GLU A 202 -24.08 15.19 -11.16
N LEU A 203 -24.94 15.38 -12.17
CA LEU A 203 -26.20 14.63 -12.30
C LEU A 203 -25.96 13.11 -12.40
N LEU A 204 -24.95 12.70 -13.17
CA LEU A 204 -24.58 11.29 -13.30
C LEU A 204 -24.09 10.70 -11.98
N LEU A 205 -23.28 11.44 -11.22
CA LEU A 205 -22.80 11.05 -9.89
C LEU A 205 -23.98 10.87 -8.93
N GLN A 206 -24.90 11.84 -8.88
CA GLN A 206 -26.11 11.77 -8.04
C GLN A 206 -27.01 10.59 -8.43
N GLU A 207 -27.21 10.35 -9.73
CA GLU A 207 -27.98 9.22 -10.23
C GLU A 207 -27.34 7.89 -9.81
N CYS A 208 -26.05 7.71 -10.08
CA CYS A 208 -25.33 6.48 -9.75
C CYS A 208 -25.30 6.21 -8.24
N TRP A 209 -25.14 7.26 -7.44
CA TRP A 209 -25.20 7.20 -5.97
C TRP A 209 -26.58 6.77 -5.47
N SER A 210 -27.65 7.34 -6.02
CA SER A 210 -29.04 7.01 -5.63
C SER A 210 -29.40 5.53 -5.91
N GLN A 211 -28.73 4.91 -6.88
CA GLN A 211 -28.92 3.51 -7.25
C GLN A 211 -28.11 2.55 -6.38
N ILE A 212 -27.25 3.01 -5.48
CA ILE A 212 -26.45 2.10 -4.65
C ILE A 212 -27.38 1.42 -3.65
N GLN A 213 -27.44 0.10 -3.73
CA GLN A 213 -28.36 -0.69 -2.92
C GLN A 213 -27.91 -0.76 -1.46
N ARG A 214 -28.88 -0.88 -0.54
CA ARG A 214 -28.65 -0.91 0.91
C ARG A 214 -27.65 -2.00 1.32
N GLU A 215 -27.67 -3.11 0.60
CA GLU A 215 -26.84 -4.30 0.81
C GLU A 215 -25.35 -3.99 0.66
N VAL A 216 -24.97 -3.04 -0.20
CA VAL A 216 -23.58 -2.60 -0.37
C VAL A 216 -23.08 -1.95 0.93
N TYR A 217 -23.84 -1.01 1.49
CA TYR A 217 -23.51 -0.34 2.75
C TYR A 217 -23.43 -1.31 3.93
N GLN A 218 -24.34 -2.30 3.98
CA GLN A 218 -24.33 -3.31 5.05
C GLN A 218 -23.08 -4.18 4.99
N LYS A 219 -22.72 -4.68 3.80
CA LYS A 219 -21.49 -5.46 3.60
C LYS A 219 -20.24 -4.67 3.99
N LEU A 220 -20.22 -3.36 3.72
CA LEU A 220 -19.12 -2.49 4.12
C LEU A 220 -18.98 -2.39 5.64
N GLY A 221 -20.08 -2.14 6.35
CA GLY A 221 -20.09 -2.13 7.81
C GLY A 221 -19.67 -3.48 8.41
N GLU A 222 -20.14 -4.58 7.83
CA GLU A 222 -19.77 -5.95 8.24
C GLU A 222 -18.30 -6.29 7.93
N SER A 223 -17.71 -5.64 6.92
CA SER A 223 -16.30 -5.81 6.58
C SER A 223 -15.35 -5.23 7.64
N MET A 224 -15.80 -4.29 8.48
CA MET A 224 -14.94 -3.58 9.44
C MET A 224 -14.22 -4.51 10.42
N ASN A 225 -14.92 -5.51 10.93
CA ASN A 225 -14.31 -6.51 11.82
C ASN A 225 -13.19 -7.27 11.11
N HIS A 226 -13.38 -7.60 9.83
CA HIS A 226 -12.36 -8.27 9.03
C HIS A 226 -11.16 -7.36 8.76
N ARG A 227 -11.38 -6.07 8.47
CA ARG A 227 -10.32 -5.06 8.28
C ARG A 227 -9.49 -4.86 9.55
N VAL A 228 -10.15 -4.70 10.70
CA VAL A 228 -9.50 -4.58 12.01
C VAL A 228 -8.62 -5.81 12.31
N ILE A 229 -9.16 -7.01 12.10
CA ILE A 229 -8.41 -8.25 12.29
C ILE A 229 -7.22 -8.33 11.33
N ALA A 230 -7.39 -7.90 10.07
CA ALA A 230 -6.31 -7.88 9.08
C ALA A 230 -5.17 -6.96 9.51
N ILE A 231 -5.46 -5.79 10.07
CA ILE A 231 -4.44 -4.84 10.57
C ILE A 231 -3.70 -5.40 11.77
N ILE A 232 -4.42 -6.03 12.71
CA ILE A 232 -3.80 -6.67 13.87
C ILE A 232 -2.83 -7.77 13.40
N LYS A 233 -3.26 -8.61 12.44
CA LYS A 233 -2.40 -9.64 11.82
C LYS A 233 -1.20 -9.02 11.10
N ALA A 234 -1.40 -7.90 10.41
CA ALA A 234 -0.36 -7.15 9.73
C ALA A 234 0.48 -6.28 10.67
N ARG A 235 0.26 -6.31 11.99
CA ARG A 235 0.98 -5.49 13.00
C ARG A 235 0.99 -3.99 12.66
N GLY A 236 -0.12 -3.48 12.14
CA GLY A 236 -0.27 -2.07 11.77
C GLY A 236 0.17 -1.72 10.33
N TYR A 237 0.79 -2.64 9.59
CA TYR A 237 1.14 -2.41 8.18
C TYR A 237 -0.11 -2.42 7.27
N LEU A 238 0.10 -2.06 6.00
CA LEU A 238 -0.95 -2.04 4.97
C LEU A 238 -1.61 -3.41 4.85
N THR A 239 -2.93 -3.39 4.67
CA THR A 239 -3.71 -4.59 4.34
C THR A 239 -4.08 -4.58 2.86
N ARG A 240 -4.84 -5.60 2.44
CA ARG A 240 -5.38 -5.72 1.07
C ARG A 240 -6.65 -4.91 0.82
N TYR A 241 -7.20 -4.33 1.89
CA TYR A 241 -8.42 -3.53 1.85
C TYR A 241 -8.09 -2.10 1.46
#